data_AF-A0A017RZT2-F1
#
_entry.id   AF-A0A017RZT2-F1
#
_cell.length_a   1.000
_cell.length_b   1.000
_cell.length_c   1.000
_cell.angle_alpha   90.00
_cell.angle_beta   90.00
_cell.angle_gamma   90.00
#
_symmetry.space_group_name_H-M   'P 1'
#
loop_
_entity.id
_entity.type
_entity.pdbx_description
1 polymer ?
#
loop_
_entity_poly.entity_id
_entity_poly.type
_entity_poly.pdbx_seq_one_letter_code
_entity_poly.pdbx_strand_id
1 'polypeptide(L)'
;MYLTLIVLPLLGSIVSGFFGRKVGVSGAHLITCTSVITTTFLAILAFFEVGFNNIPVTINYIQLGMMVIAVGLSSYNLALFHLVNHAFYKALLFLGAGSVIHAVADNQDFRKYGGLREFLPLTYSVMLIASLSLVAVPFMTGFYSKDFILESAYGQYYLSSTIVYFVATIGAMFTTLYSAKVLYLTFLTNPNGPLVSYKHAHEGDLFLTIPLIILAIFSIFFGYLTKDIFIGLGTGFFVDNSLFIHPSHEIMLDTEFAVPTFFKLLPFVFTVSLSILSVLLSEFLPKLLINFKFSRLGYNIFSFFNQRFYIELFYNKYVTEGVLKLGGQTSKSLDKGSVELLGPTGLEKLFVHLSSKLNELSTGVVTTYALYILIGMLSYLAFLYFNLEFDFLYLFIISLALIATHPNDVVSQKKV
;
A
#
# COMPACT_ATOMS: atom_id res chain seq x y z
N MET A 1 0.47 0.92 -6.39
CA MET A 1 0.01 0.76 -5.00
C MET A 1 -1.51 0.66 -4.89
N TYR A 2 -2.27 1.61 -5.45
CA TYR A 2 -3.74 1.61 -5.43
C TYR A 2 -4.37 0.44 -6.17
N LEU A 3 -3.87 0.11 -7.37
CA LEU A 3 -4.29 -1.07 -8.12
C LEU A 3 -4.00 -2.35 -7.33
N THR A 4 -2.82 -2.48 -6.71
CA THR A 4 -2.44 -3.64 -5.89
C THR A 4 -3.29 -3.77 -4.62
N LEU A 5 -3.80 -2.67 -4.08
CA LEU A 5 -4.74 -2.64 -2.95
C LEU A 5 -6.09 -3.26 -3.28
N ILE A 6 -6.51 -3.11 -4.54
CA ILE A 6 -7.74 -3.68 -5.12
C ILE A 6 -7.48 -5.10 -5.66
N VAL A 7 -6.30 -5.33 -6.23
CA VAL A 7 -5.92 -6.55 -6.94
C VAL A 7 -5.37 -7.62 -6.01
N LEU A 8 -4.79 -7.33 -4.84
CA LEU A 8 -4.31 -8.35 -3.91
C LEU A 8 -5.42 -9.14 -3.19
N PRO A 9 -6.50 -8.52 -2.67
CA PRO A 9 -7.64 -9.28 -2.14
C PRO A 9 -8.36 -10.01 -3.28
N LEU A 10 -8.47 -9.38 -4.45
CA LEU A 10 -9.07 -9.98 -5.65
C LEU A 10 -8.26 -11.19 -6.15
N LEU A 11 -6.94 -11.09 -6.32
CA LEU A 11 -6.05 -12.20 -6.65
C LEU A 11 -6.04 -13.25 -5.54
N GLY A 12 -6.07 -12.84 -4.27
CA GLY A 12 -6.24 -13.75 -3.15
C GLY A 12 -7.52 -14.57 -3.29
N SER A 13 -8.64 -13.94 -3.64
CA SER A 13 -9.93 -14.59 -3.88
C SER A 13 -9.99 -15.40 -5.19
N ILE A 14 -9.26 -14.99 -6.24
CA ILE A 14 -9.17 -15.72 -7.51
C ILE A 14 -8.30 -16.97 -7.33
N VAL A 15 -7.18 -16.87 -6.62
CA VAL A 15 -6.26 -17.99 -6.38
C VAL A 15 -6.86 -18.99 -5.38
N SER A 16 -7.48 -18.52 -4.29
CA SER A 16 -8.19 -19.41 -3.35
C SER A 16 -9.49 -19.96 -3.95
N GLY A 17 -10.17 -19.19 -4.80
CA GLY A 17 -11.42 -19.55 -5.45
C GLY A 17 -11.27 -20.48 -6.65
N PHE A 18 -10.59 -20.04 -7.71
CA PHE A 18 -10.42 -20.82 -8.94
C PHE A 18 -9.36 -21.94 -8.82
N PHE A 19 -8.33 -21.77 -7.99
CA PHE A 19 -7.24 -22.76 -7.83
C PHE A 19 -7.26 -23.50 -6.48
N GLY A 20 -8.33 -23.36 -5.68
CA GLY A 20 -8.44 -23.92 -4.32
C GLY A 20 -8.18 -25.43 -4.20
N ARG A 21 -8.53 -26.23 -5.22
CA ARG A 21 -8.27 -27.68 -5.24
C ARG A 21 -6.79 -28.05 -5.28
N LYS A 22 -5.92 -27.21 -5.86
CA LYS A 22 -4.46 -27.42 -5.89
C LYS A 22 -3.76 -26.83 -4.65
N VAL A 23 -4.35 -25.78 -4.08
CA VAL A 23 -3.78 -25.00 -2.98
C VAL A 23 -4.10 -25.61 -1.61
N GLY A 24 -5.24 -26.30 -1.49
CA GLY A 24 -5.70 -26.91 -0.24
C GLY A 24 -6.20 -25.89 0.79
N VAL A 25 -6.93 -26.38 1.80
CA VAL A 25 -7.61 -25.53 2.81
C VAL A 25 -6.61 -24.65 3.56
N SER A 26 -5.50 -25.23 4.03
CA SER A 26 -4.45 -24.50 4.74
C SER A 26 -3.72 -23.46 3.87
N GLY A 27 -3.48 -23.78 2.59
CA GLY A 27 -2.86 -22.85 1.65
C GLY A 27 -3.79 -21.70 1.27
N ALA A 28 -5.09 -21.97 1.13
CA ALA A 28 -6.10 -20.96 0.88
C ALA A 28 -6.20 -19.99 2.06
N HIS A 29 -6.21 -20.49 3.31
CA HIS A 29 -6.17 -19.66 4.51
C HIS A 29 -4.90 -18.82 4.60
N LEU A 30 -3.73 -19.38 4.28
CA LEU A 30 -2.48 -18.62 4.31
C LEU A 30 -2.49 -17.50 3.26
N ILE A 31 -2.94 -17.78 2.04
CA ILE A 31 -2.98 -16.83 0.92
C ILE A 31 -4.01 -15.73 1.17
N THR A 32 -5.18 -16.07 1.71
CA THR A 32 -6.18 -15.06 2.07
C THR A 32 -5.72 -14.24 3.27
N CYS A 33 -5.22 -14.85 4.35
CA CYS A 33 -4.71 -14.10 5.50
C CYS A 33 -3.55 -13.17 5.11
N THR A 34 -2.62 -13.63 4.27
CA THR A 34 -1.51 -12.78 3.79
C THR A 34 -1.99 -11.69 2.84
N SER A 35 -2.99 -11.94 1.97
CA SER A 35 -3.57 -10.89 1.13
C SER A 35 -4.36 -9.86 1.96
N VAL A 36 -5.08 -10.28 3.00
CA VAL A 36 -5.76 -9.40 3.97
C VAL A 36 -4.75 -8.57 4.76
N ILE A 37 -3.68 -9.18 5.28
CA ILE A 37 -2.65 -8.47 6.05
C ILE A 37 -1.89 -7.47 5.17
N THR A 38 -1.57 -7.85 3.93
CA THR A 38 -0.89 -6.94 3.00
C THR A 38 -1.79 -5.83 2.50
N THR A 39 -3.09 -6.09 2.32
CA THR A 39 -4.06 -5.08 1.86
C THR A 39 -4.47 -4.13 2.97
N THR A 40 -4.51 -4.59 4.22
CA THR A 40 -4.62 -3.71 5.38
C THR A 40 -3.39 -2.83 5.53
N PHE A 41 -2.18 -3.34 5.32
CA PHE A 41 -0.96 -2.52 5.25
C PHE A 41 -0.98 -1.51 4.10
N LEU A 42 -1.40 -1.93 2.90
CA LEU A 42 -1.51 -1.05 1.73
C LEU A 42 -2.64 -0.01 1.88
N ALA A 43 -3.76 -0.36 2.52
CA ALA A 43 -4.85 0.55 2.88
C ALA A 43 -4.39 1.62 3.86
N ILE A 44 -3.55 1.25 4.82
CA ILE A 44 -2.90 2.20 5.72
C ILE A 44 -1.95 3.12 4.94
N LEU A 45 -1.13 2.60 4.02
CA LEU A 45 -0.24 3.42 3.18
C LEU A 45 -0.98 4.33 2.19
N ALA A 46 -2.14 3.91 1.70
CA ALA A 46 -2.91 4.68 0.74
C ALA A 46 -3.77 5.76 1.41
N PHE A 47 -4.24 5.51 2.64
CA PHE A 47 -4.72 6.57 3.52
C PHE A 47 -3.65 7.66 3.70
N PHE A 48 -2.38 7.30 3.60
CA PHE A 48 -1.29 8.24 3.75
C PHE A 48 -1.03 9.02 2.45
N GLU A 49 -0.74 8.37 1.34
CA GLU A 49 -0.45 9.09 0.09
C GLU A 49 -1.57 10.06 -0.34
N VAL A 50 -2.86 9.66 -0.23
CA VAL A 50 -4.01 10.53 -0.55
C VAL A 50 -4.25 11.60 0.52
N GLY A 51 -3.98 11.26 1.78
CA GLY A 51 -4.30 12.13 2.91
C GLY A 51 -3.35 13.31 3.13
N PHE A 52 -2.06 13.22 2.77
CA PHE A 52 -1.11 14.32 3.06
C PHE A 52 -0.20 14.76 1.90
N ASN A 53 -0.08 14.03 0.78
CA ASN A 53 0.85 14.44 -0.28
C ASN A 53 0.21 15.30 -1.39
N ASN A 54 -1.09 15.64 -1.28
CA ASN A 54 -1.85 16.43 -2.28
C ASN A 54 -1.66 15.95 -3.73
N ILE A 55 -1.41 14.66 -3.94
CA ILE A 55 -1.47 14.03 -5.25
C ILE A 55 -2.93 13.63 -5.47
N PRO A 56 -3.62 14.11 -6.53
CA PRO A 56 -5.02 13.80 -6.72
C PRO A 56 -5.13 12.37 -7.24
N VAL A 57 -5.30 11.40 -6.33
CA VAL A 57 -5.90 10.10 -6.66
C VAL A 57 -6.82 9.70 -5.51
N THR A 58 -8.12 9.70 -5.79
CA THR A 58 -9.22 9.16 -4.96
C THR A 58 -8.93 7.73 -4.51
N ILE A 59 -9.27 7.32 -3.27
CA ILE A 59 -9.90 6.03 -2.89
C ILE A 59 -10.05 5.93 -1.35
N ASN A 60 -10.99 5.09 -0.93
CA ASN A 60 -11.64 5.01 0.36
C ASN A 60 -11.20 3.78 1.18
N TYR A 61 -10.58 3.96 2.35
CA TYR A 61 -9.84 2.86 3.00
C TYR A 61 -10.52 2.13 4.16
N ILE A 62 -11.49 2.72 4.85
CA ILE A 62 -12.10 2.06 6.02
C ILE A 62 -13.13 1.00 5.64
N GLN A 63 -13.68 1.04 4.42
CA GLN A 63 -14.70 0.10 3.99
C GLN A 63 -14.16 -1.09 3.21
N LEU A 64 -12.94 -1.02 2.69
CA LEU A 64 -12.27 -2.19 2.11
C LEU A 64 -12.01 -3.26 3.18
N GLY A 65 -11.66 -2.87 4.42
CA GLY A 65 -11.53 -3.81 5.54
C GLY A 65 -12.82 -4.56 5.84
N MET A 66 -13.98 -3.89 5.77
CA MET A 66 -15.30 -4.52 5.95
C MET A 66 -15.60 -5.53 4.83
N MET A 67 -15.26 -5.22 3.58
CA MET A 67 -15.41 -6.17 2.45
C MET A 67 -14.54 -7.39 2.65
N VAL A 68 -13.31 -7.21 3.14
CA VAL A 68 -12.39 -8.30 3.43
C VAL A 68 -12.89 -9.16 4.59
N ILE A 69 -13.50 -8.56 5.63
CA ILE A 69 -14.20 -9.30 6.68
C ILE A 69 -15.30 -10.18 6.06
N ALA A 70 -16.17 -9.61 5.23
CA ALA A 70 -17.26 -10.35 4.58
C ALA A 70 -16.76 -11.54 3.73
N VAL A 71 -15.67 -11.35 2.97
CA VAL A 71 -15.01 -12.44 2.22
C VAL A 71 -14.43 -13.49 3.16
N GLY A 72 -13.81 -13.08 4.28
CA GLY A 72 -13.30 -13.99 5.30
C GLY A 72 -14.40 -14.78 6.01
N LEU A 73 -15.61 -14.24 6.07
CA LEU A 73 -16.80 -14.90 6.58
C LEU A 73 -17.49 -15.81 5.55
N SER A 74 -16.91 -16.01 4.36
CA SER A 74 -17.52 -16.73 3.23
C SER A 74 -18.82 -16.10 2.71
N SER A 75 -19.07 -14.82 3.01
CA SER A 75 -20.23 -14.06 2.53
C SER A 75 -19.85 -13.14 1.36
N TYR A 76 -19.60 -13.74 0.20
CA TYR A 76 -19.08 -13.05 -0.98
C TYR A 76 -20.08 -12.07 -1.60
N ASN A 77 -21.37 -12.44 -1.64
CA ASN A 77 -22.41 -11.58 -2.19
C ASN A 77 -22.57 -10.30 -1.36
N LEU A 78 -22.44 -10.42 -0.04
CA LEU A 78 -22.45 -9.28 0.87
C LEU A 78 -21.24 -8.36 0.67
N ALA A 79 -20.06 -8.93 0.42
CA ALA A 79 -18.86 -8.15 0.10
C ALA A 79 -19.05 -7.34 -1.19
N LEU A 80 -19.61 -7.95 -2.25
CA LEU A 80 -19.93 -7.27 -3.50
C LEU A 80 -20.99 -6.19 -3.32
N PHE A 81 -22.04 -6.49 -2.56
CA PHE A 81 -23.09 -5.53 -2.27
C PHE A 81 -22.54 -4.29 -1.57
N HIS A 82 -21.68 -4.48 -0.57
CA HIS A 82 -21.02 -3.37 0.09
C HIS A 82 -20.07 -2.62 -0.85
N LEU A 83 -19.35 -3.31 -1.74
CA LEU A 83 -18.47 -2.69 -2.74
C LEU A 83 -19.22 -1.71 -3.65
N VAL A 84 -20.39 -2.09 -4.14
CA VAL A 84 -21.19 -1.23 -5.03
C VAL A 84 -21.73 -0.03 -4.27
N ASN A 85 -22.33 -0.25 -3.09
CA ASN A 85 -22.78 0.85 -2.23
C ASN A 85 -21.64 1.82 -1.89
N HIS A 86 -20.47 1.25 -1.58
CA HIS A 86 -19.24 1.97 -1.31
C HIS A 86 -18.78 2.87 -2.45
N ALA A 87 -18.89 2.42 -3.69
CA ALA A 87 -18.57 3.25 -4.84
C ALA A 87 -19.47 4.49 -4.88
N PHE A 88 -20.77 4.36 -4.64
CA PHE A 88 -21.72 5.47 -4.72
C PHE A 88 -21.48 6.55 -3.67
N TYR A 89 -21.61 6.24 -2.38
CA TYR A 89 -21.51 7.28 -1.35
C TYR A 89 -20.10 7.83 -1.20
N LYS A 90 -19.08 7.12 -1.67
CA LYS A 90 -17.73 7.67 -1.66
C LYS A 90 -17.38 8.51 -2.87
N ALA A 91 -17.80 8.14 -4.07
CA ALA A 91 -17.72 9.04 -5.21
C ALA A 91 -18.44 10.35 -4.88
N LEU A 92 -19.58 10.26 -4.19
CA LEU A 92 -20.33 11.40 -3.69
C LEU A 92 -19.55 12.28 -2.71
N LEU A 93 -18.87 11.68 -1.72
CA LEU A 93 -18.03 12.42 -0.77
C LEU A 93 -16.83 13.09 -1.46
N PHE A 94 -16.17 12.41 -2.41
CA PHE A 94 -15.02 12.98 -3.11
C PHE A 94 -15.42 14.13 -4.05
N LEU A 95 -16.51 13.97 -4.81
CA LEU A 95 -17.01 15.03 -5.67
C LEU A 95 -17.55 16.22 -4.86
N GLY A 96 -18.25 15.95 -3.75
CA GLY A 96 -18.71 17.00 -2.84
C GLY A 96 -17.55 17.72 -2.14
N ALA A 97 -16.49 17.00 -1.76
CA ALA A 97 -15.26 17.64 -1.28
C ALA A 97 -14.61 18.49 -2.37
N GLY A 98 -14.60 18.01 -3.62
CA GLY A 98 -14.11 18.75 -4.79
C GLY A 98 -14.86 20.07 -5.02
N SER A 99 -16.19 20.08 -4.87
CA SER A 99 -16.96 21.34 -4.98
C SER A 99 -16.68 22.30 -3.84
N VAL A 100 -16.49 21.81 -2.60
CA VAL A 100 -16.04 22.66 -1.49
C VAL A 100 -14.66 23.26 -1.77
N ILE A 101 -13.71 22.46 -2.25
CA ILE A 101 -12.34 22.92 -2.55
C ILE A 101 -12.38 24.01 -3.62
N HIS A 102 -13.14 23.81 -4.69
CA HIS A 102 -13.26 24.79 -5.76
C HIS A 102 -13.91 26.10 -5.28
N ALA A 103 -14.96 26.00 -4.44
CA ALA A 103 -15.65 27.15 -3.87
C ALA A 103 -14.78 27.97 -2.89
N VAL A 104 -13.75 27.36 -2.28
CA VAL A 104 -12.84 28.00 -1.31
C VAL A 104 -11.44 28.19 -1.91
N ALA A 105 -11.35 28.50 -3.21
CA ALA A 105 -10.11 28.84 -3.91
C ALA A 105 -8.98 27.80 -3.70
N ASP A 106 -9.32 26.53 -3.84
CA ASP A 106 -8.41 25.37 -3.77
C ASP A 106 -7.70 25.18 -2.42
N ASN A 107 -8.16 25.85 -1.37
CA ASN A 107 -7.64 25.67 -0.03
C ASN A 107 -8.23 24.42 0.60
N GLN A 108 -7.40 23.43 0.97
CA GLN A 108 -7.87 22.14 1.50
C GLN A 108 -7.80 22.02 3.04
N ASP A 109 -7.35 23.08 3.73
CA ASP A 109 -7.22 23.07 5.18
C ASP A 109 -8.56 23.34 5.87
N PHE A 110 -9.15 22.29 6.48
CA PHE A 110 -10.41 22.36 7.23
C PHE A 110 -10.43 23.43 8.34
N ARG A 111 -9.27 23.87 8.85
CA ARG A 111 -9.20 24.93 9.87
C ARG A 111 -9.57 26.31 9.33
N LYS A 112 -9.53 26.48 8.01
CA LYS A 112 -9.85 27.72 7.30
C LYS A 112 -11.25 27.68 6.67
N TYR A 113 -12.05 26.66 6.97
CA TYR A 113 -13.44 26.56 6.53
C TYR A 113 -14.40 27.04 7.63
N GLY A 114 -15.68 26.77 7.44
CA GLY A 114 -16.77 27.11 8.34
C GLY A 114 -17.83 27.94 7.63
N GLY A 115 -19.09 27.79 8.02
CA GLY A 115 -20.21 28.61 7.58
C GLY A 115 -20.57 28.45 6.11
N LEU A 116 -20.08 27.41 5.44
CA LEU A 116 -20.31 27.20 4.02
C LEU A 116 -21.73 26.74 3.68
N ARG A 117 -22.56 26.39 4.67
CA ARG A 117 -23.93 25.89 4.44
C ARG A 117 -24.79 26.87 3.65
N GLU A 118 -24.65 28.17 3.91
CA GLU A 118 -25.45 29.21 3.23
C GLU A 118 -25.00 29.43 1.78
N PHE A 119 -23.71 29.24 1.51
CA PHE A 119 -23.13 29.40 0.17
C PHE A 119 -23.27 28.14 -0.70
N LEU A 120 -23.22 26.97 -0.07
CA LEU A 120 -23.17 25.65 -0.71
C LEU A 120 -24.26 24.71 -0.17
N PRO A 121 -25.55 25.05 -0.29
CA PRO A 121 -26.64 24.26 0.29
C PRO A 121 -26.81 22.88 -0.36
N LEU A 122 -26.59 22.77 -1.67
CA LEU A 122 -26.68 21.51 -2.40
C LEU A 122 -25.52 20.61 -2.01
N THR A 123 -24.29 21.12 -2.08
CA THR A 123 -23.10 20.37 -1.71
C THR A 123 -23.18 19.90 -0.24
N TYR A 124 -23.67 20.75 0.68
CA TYR A 124 -23.92 20.36 2.07
C TYR A 124 -24.91 19.18 2.17
N SER A 125 -26.07 19.27 1.51
CA SER A 125 -27.10 18.23 1.56
C SER A 125 -26.56 16.89 1.02
N VAL A 126 -25.81 16.94 -0.07
CA VAL A 126 -25.27 15.76 -0.73
C VAL A 126 -24.15 15.12 0.09
N MET A 127 -23.23 15.90 0.64
CA MET A 127 -22.20 15.40 1.55
C MET A 127 -22.81 14.82 2.84
N LEU A 128 -23.89 15.42 3.33
CA LEU A 128 -24.64 14.89 4.47
C LEU A 128 -25.24 13.53 4.14
N ILE A 129 -25.97 13.38 3.03
CA ILE A 129 -26.52 12.09 2.57
C ILE A 129 -25.42 11.04 2.45
N ALA A 130 -24.30 11.40 1.83
CA ALA A 130 -23.16 10.51 1.66
C ALA A 130 -22.56 10.06 3.00
N SER A 131 -22.46 10.98 3.97
CA SER A 131 -21.96 10.68 5.31
C SER A 131 -22.91 9.79 6.11
N LEU A 132 -24.23 10.00 6.01
CA LEU A 132 -25.24 9.17 6.67
C LEU A 132 -25.19 7.75 6.11
N SER A 133 -25.00 7.62 4.79
CA SER A 133 -24.80 6.34 4.14
C SER A 133 -23.47 5.68 4.57
N LEU A 134 -22.38 6.42 4.67
CA LEU A 134 -21.07 5.91 5.15
C LEU A 134 -21.14 5.37 6.60
N VAL A 135 -21.91 6.06 7.44
CA VAL A 135 -22.09 5.75 8.86
C VAL A 135 -23.16 4.68 9.10
N ALA A 136 -23.86 4.22 8.06
CA ALA A 136 -24.90 3.20 8.13
C ALA A 136 -26.12 3.64 8.98
N VAL A 137 -26.60 4.86 8.76
CA VAL A 137 -27.89 5.29 9.32
C VAL A 137 -29.02 4.49 8.69
N PRO A 138 -30.07 4.09 9.45
CA PRO A 138 -31.19 3.33 8.94
C PRO A 138 -31.76 3.89 7.64
N PHE A 139 -32.20 3.01 6.75
CA PHE A 139 -32.71 3.29 5.40
C PHE A 139 -31.68 3.74 4.36
N MET A 140 -30.45 4.08 4.75
CA MET A 140 -29.37 4.38 3.79
C MET A 140 -28.67 3.11 3.31
N THR A 141 -27.95 3.19 2.19
CA THR A 141 -27.30 1.99 1.61
C THR A 141 -26.24 1.33 2.51
N GLY A 142 -25.59 2.12 3.37
CA GLY A 142 -24.67 1.57 4.37
C GLY A 142 -25.34 0.67 5.40
N PHE A 143 -26.58 0.95 5.81
CA PHE A 143 -27.31 0.11 6.77
C PHE A 143 -27.52 -1.31 6.22
N TYR A 144 -28.02 -1.42 4.99
CA TYR A 144 -28.27 -2.72 4.37
C TYR A 144 -27.02 -3.56 4.12
N SER A 145 -25.85 -2.92 3.98
CA SER A 145 -24.61 -3.63 3.64
C SER A 145 -23.64 -3.71 4.80
N LYS A 146 -23.23 -2.58 5.37
CA LYS A 146 -22.20 -2.51 6.42
C LYS A 146 -22.65 -3.12 7.74
N ASP A 147 -23.85 -2.80 8.20
CA ASP A 147 -24.35 -3.33 9.48
C ASP A 147 -24.61 -4.82 9.35
N PHE A 148 -25.11 -5.27 8.20
CA PHE A 148 -25.25 -6.69 7.91
C PHE A 148 -23.89 -7.44 7.89
N ILE A 149 -22.79 -6.81 7.47
CA ILE A 149 -21.44 -7.38 7.64
C ILE A 149 -21.08 -7.54 9.12
N LEU A 150 -21.38 -6.55 9.96
CA LEU A 150 -21.15 -6.65 11.40
C LEU A 150 -22.00 -7.78 12.00
N GLU A 151 -23.29 -7.84 11.67
CA GLU A 151 -24.18 -8.92 12.10
C GLU A 151 -23.64 -10.29 11.67
N SER A 152 -23.10 -10.40 10.45
CA SER A 152 -22.49 -11.64 9.95
C SER A 152 -21.23 -12.05 10.69
N ALA A 153 -20.42 -11.09 11.15
CA ALA A 153 -19.28 -11.39 12.00
C ALA A 153 -19.71 -11.96 13.36
N TYR A 154 -20.84 -11.51 13.91
CA TYR A 154 -21.37 -12.07 15.15
C TYR A 154 -22.07 -13.42 14.93
N GLY A 155 -22.81 -13.58 13.84
CA GLY A 155 -23.63 -14.75 13.51
C GLY A 155 -22.86 -16.04 13.23
N GLN A 156 -21.54 -16.00 13.05
CA GLN A 156 -20.71 -17.21 12.92
C GLN A 156 -20.52 -18.00 14.23
N TYR A 157 -20.77 -17.38 15.39
CA TYR A 157 -20.58 -17.98 16.73
C TYR A 157 -19.17 -18.50 17.06
N TYR A 158 -18.14 -18.15 16.28
CA TYR A 158 -16.74 -18.38 16.64
C TYR A 158 -16.17 -17.22 17.46
N LEU A 159 -15.34 -17.54 18.46
CA LEU A 159 -14.67 -16.53 19.29
C LEU A 159 -13.86 -15.53 18.43
N SER A 160 -13.12 -16.02 17.43
CA SER A 160 -12.38 -15.19 16.48
C SER A 160 -13.29 -14.18 15.76
N SER A 161 -14.46 -14.61 15.30
CA SER A 161 -15.41 -13.78 14.57
C SER A 161 -16.11 -12.76 15.47
N THR A 162 -16.42 -13.13 16.72
CA THR A 162 -16.94 -12.18 17.70
C THR A 162 -15.93 -11.07 18.06
N ILE A 163 -14.64 -11.39 18.11
CA ILE A 163 -13.58 -10.38 18.27
C ILE A 163 -13.56 -9.44 17.06
N VAL A 164 -13.70 -9.97 15.85
CA VAL A 164 -13.80 -9.16 14.62
C VAL A 164 -14.99 -8.21 14.69
N TYR A 165 -16.15 -8.65 15.18
CA TYR A 165 -17.30 -7.77 15.41
C TYR A 165 -16.96 -6.59 16.33
N PHE A 166 -16.35 -6.83 17.50
CA PHE A 166 -15.99 -5.75 18.42
C PHE A 166 -14.93 -4.79 17.84
N VAL A 167 -13.94 -5.33 17.12
CA VAL A 167 -12.93 -4.48 16.45
C VAL A 167 -13.56 -3.66 15.32
N ALA A 168 -14.44 -4.25 14.53
CA ALA A 168 -15.10 -3.58 13.42
C ALA A 168 -16.13 -2.54 13.90
N THR A 169 -16.84 -2.79 15.00
CA THR A 169 -17.71 -1.79 15.65
C THR A 169 -16.91 -0.61 16.18
N ILE A 170 -15.74 -0.82 16.79
CA ILE A 170 -14.81 0.27 17.15
C ILE A 170 -14.36 1.05 15.90
N GLY A 171 -14.07 0.37 14.79
CA GLY A 171 -13.80 1.01 13.50
C GLY A 171 -14.97 1.87 12.99
N ALA A 172 -16.21 1.37 13.15
CA ALA A 172 -17.42 2.11 12.82
C ALA A 172 -17.61 3.34 13.73
N MET A 173 -17.28 3.26 15.02
CA MET A 173 -17.28 4.41 15.93
C MET A 173 -16.35 5.51 15.44
N PHE A 174 -15.09 5.20 15.10
CA PHE A 174 -14.17 6.19 14.55
C PHE A 174 -14.67 6.78 13.23
N THR A 175 -15.33 5.96 12.40
CA THR A 175 -16.02 6.41 11.18
C THR A 175 -17.03 7.50 11.44
N THR A 176 -17.83 7.33 12.48
CA THR A 176 -18.85 8.31 12.85
C THR A 176 -18.22 9.63 13.32
N LEU A 177 -17.19 9.54 14.17
CA LEU A 177 -16.52 10.68 14.77
C LEU A 177 -15.83 11.57 13.72
N TYR A 178 -15.07 10.99 12.79
CA TYR A 178 -14.42 11.81 11.77
C TYR A 178 -15.43 12.34 10.74
N SER A 179 -16.47 11.58 10.41
CA SER A 179 -17.47 12.03 9.41
C SER A 179 -18.28 13.21 9.93
N ALA A 180 -18.74 13.13 11.18
CA ALA A 180 -19.42 14.24 11.86
C ALA A 180 -18.51 15.47 11.98
N LYS A 181 -17.25 15.27 12.37
CA LYS A 181 -16.27 16.37 12.50
C LYS A 181 -15.99 17.08 11.19
N VAL A 182 -15.87 16.34 10.08
CA VAL A 182 -15.66 16.93 8.74
C VAL A 182 -16.83 17.83 8.36
N LEU A 183 -18.07 17.32 8.44
CA LEU A 183 -19.26 18.11 8.13
C LEU A 183 -19.41 19.36 9.02
N TYR A 184 -19.08 19.21 10.30
CA TYR A 184 -19.14 20.30 11.24
C TYR A 184 -18.14 21.41 10.90
N LEU A 185 -16.86 21.07 10.70
CA LEU A 185 -15.80 22.05 10.37
C LEU A 185 -15.99 22.72 9.00
N THR A 186 -16.55 22.01 8.02
CA THR A 186 -16.78 22.60 6.69
C THR A 186 -17.97 23.54 6.67
N PHE A 187 -19.12 23.10 7.20
CA PHE A 187 -20.40 23.77 6.95
C PHE A 187 -21.02 24.46 8.16
N LEU A 188 -20.83 23.93 9.37
CA LEU A 188 -21.60 24.34 10.56
C LEU A 188 -20.86 25.33 11.45
N THR A 189 -19.53 25.21 11.57
CA THR A 189 -18.75 26.15 12.40
C THR A 189 -18.83 27.57 11.88
N ASN A 190 -18.53 28.54 12.73
CA ASN A 190 -18.35 29.93 12.28
C ASN A 190 -17.26 30.04 11.19
N PRO A 191 -17.40 30.98 10.24
CA PRO A 191 -16.42 31.22 9.18
C PRO A 191 -15.02 31.54 9.74
N ASN A 192 -14.00 30.72 9.42
CA ASN A 192 -12.61 30.95 9.82
C ASN A 192 -11.67 31.28 8.65
N GLY A 193 -12.16 31.27 7.41
CA GLY A 193 -11.39 31.57 6.21
C GLY A 193 -11.24 33.06 5.90
N PRO A 194 -10.38 33.44 4.93
CA PRO A 194 -10.26 34.82 4.48
C PRO A 194 -11.55 35.29 3.80
N LEU A 195 -11.94 36.55 4.02
CA LEU A 195 -13.19 37.11 3.49
C LEU A 195 -13.31 37.03 1.95
N VAL A 196 -12.17 37.04 1.24
CA VAL A 196 -12.13 36.90 -0.23
C VAL A 196 -12.68 35.54 -0.68
N SER A 197 -12.40 34.44 0.03
CA SER A 197 -12.90 33.12 -0.37
C SER A 197 -14.42 33.03 -0.25
N TYR A 198 -15.00 33.62 0.81
CA TYR A 198 -16.46 33.62 0.99
C TYR A 198 -17.20 34.51 -0.01
N LYS A 199 -16.61 35.62 -0.45
CA LYS A 199 -17.23 36.51 -1.46
C LYS A 199 -17.42 35.85 -2.82
N HIS A 200 -16.55 34.90 -3.15
CA HIS A 200 -16.58 34.18 -4.43
C HIS A 200 -17.09 32.74 -4.27
N ALA A 201 -17.50 32.33 -3.07
CA ALA A 201 -18.02 31.00 -2.83
C ALA A 201 -19.41 30.85 -3.48
N HIS A 202 -19.52 29.93 -4.42
CA HIS A 202 -20.76 29.56 -5.08
C HIS A 202 -20.78 28.07 -5.38
N GLU A 203 -21.98 27.52 -5.59
CA GLU A 203 -22.13 26.13 -6.04
C GLU A 203 -21.49 25.91 -7.40
N GLY A 204 -21.05 24.68 -7.66
CA GLY A 204 -20.44 24.33 -8.93
C GLY A 204 -21.41 24.40 -10.11
N ASP A 205 -20.85 24.44 -11.32
CA ASP A 205 -21.63 24.41 -12.56
C ASP A 205 -22.48 23.15 -12.69
N LEU A 206 -23.40 23.15 -13.66
CA LEU A 206 -24.32 22.04 -13.94
C LEU A 206 -23.58 20.69 -14.13
N PHE A 207 -22.40 20.71 -14.74
CA PHE A 207 -21.59 19.51 -14.98
C PHE A 207 -21.06 18.88 -13.69
N LEU A 208 -20.90 19.67 -12.63
CA LEU A 208 -20.50 19.17 -11.32
C LEU A 208 -21.73 18.73 -10.52
N THR A 209 -22.84 19.46 -10.59
CA THR A 209 -24.03 19.22 -9.77
C THR A 209 -24.87 18.04 -10.23
N ILE A 210 -24.97 17.75 -11.54
CA ILE A 210 -25.71 16.59 -12.04
C ILE A 210 -25.17 15.26 -11.50
N PRO A 211 -23.85 14.96 -11.60
CA PRO A 211 -23.29 13.74 -11.02
C PRO A 211 -23.55 13.62 -9.51
N LEU A 212 -23.47 14.73 -8.76
CA LEU A 212 -23.75 14.75 -7.33
C LEU A 212 -25.19 14.30 -7.03
N ILE A 213 -26.19 14.84 -7.74
CA ILE A 213 -27.59 14.48 -7.52
C ILE A 213 -27.84 13.01 -7.85
N ILE A 214 -27.31 12.52 -8.97
CA ILE A 214 -27.47 11.11 -9.39
C ILE A 214 -26.87 10.17 -8.34
N LEU A 215 -25.65 10.45 -7.90
CA LEU A 215 -24.97 9.65 -6.89
C LEU A 215 -25.65 9.72 -5.52
N ALA A 216 -26.25 10.86 -5.15
CA ALA A 216 -27.06 10.99 -3.94
C ALA A 216 -28.29 10.08 -3.98
N ILE A 217 -29.00 10.03 -5.11
CA ILE A 217 -30.14 9.12 -5.30
C ILE A 217 -29.70 7.66 -5.12
N PHE A 218 -28.59 7.25 -5.73
CA PHE A 218 -28.06 5.90 -5.55
C PHE A 218 -27.64 5.62 -4.09
N SER A 219 -27.04 6.60 -3.42
CA SER A 219 -26.61 6.47 -2.01
C SER A 219 -27.76 6.36 -1.01
N ILE A 220 -28.99 6.68 -1.42
CA ILE A 220 -30.21 6.50 -0.63
C ILE A 220 -30.87 5.16 -1.01
N PHE A 221 -31.20 4.97 -2.29
CA PHE A 221 -32.15 3.94 -2.70
C PHE A 221 -31.53 2.62 -3.13
N PHE A 222 -30.29 2.60 -3.64
CA PHE A 222 -29.74 1.40 -4.28
C PHE A 222 -29.71 0.19 -3.32
N GLY A 223 -29.29 0.43 -2.07
CA GLY A 223 -29.21 -0.59 -1.04
C GLY A 223 -30.57 -1.22 -0.74
N TYR A 224 -31.61 -0.42 -0.54
CA TYR A 224 -32.96 -0.95 -0.29
C TYR A 224 -33.50 -1.74 -1.49
N LEU A 225 -33.35 -1.20 -2.71
CA LEU A 225 -33.90 -1.81 -3.93
C LEU A 225 -33.20 -3.11 -4.31
N THR A 226 -31.91 -3.24 -4.03
CA THR A 226 -31.10 -4.39 -4.46
C THR A 226 -30.79 -5.37 -3.34
N LYS A 227 -31.20 -5.10 -2.09
CA LYS A 227 -30.96 -6.02 -0.96
C LYS A 227 -31.44 -7.45 -1.27
N ASP A 228 -32.63 -7.58 -1.86
CA ASP A 228 -33.22 -8.90 -2.13
C ASP A 228 -32.51 -9.60 -3.29
N ILE A 229 -31.70 -8.90 -4.11
CA ILE A 229 -30.88 -9.49 -5.18
C ILE A 229 -29.56 -10.02 -4.61
N PHE A 230 -28.95 -9.28 -3.67
CA PHE A 230 -27.62 -9.60 -3.14
C PHE A 230 -27.62 -10.46 -1.87
N ILE A 231 -28.50 -10.15 -0.92
CA ILE A 231 -28.53 -10.74 0.43
C ILE A 231 -29.86 -11.42 0.74
N GLY A 232 -30.81 -11.45 -0.21
CA GLY A 232 -32.08 -12.15 -0.03
C GLY A 232 -31.88 -13.64 0.25
N LEU A 233 -32.77 -14.21 1.06
CA LEU A 233 -32.76 -15.65 1.33
C LEU A 233 -33.02 -16.44 0.04
N GLY A 234 -32.09 -17.33 -0.33
CA GLY A 234 -32.25 -18.22 -1.48
C GLY A 234 -32.10 -17.55 -2.86
N THR A 235 -31.44 -16.40 -2.95
CA THR A 235 -31.26 -15.70 -4.23
C THR A 235 -30.42 -16.50 -5.23
N GLY A 236 -31.01 -16.80 -6.39
CA GLY A 236 -30.32 -17.48 -7.50
C GLY A 236 -29.37 -16.60 -8.31
N PHE A 237 -29.36 -15.27 -8.11
CA PHE A 237 -28.74 -14.32 -9.03
C PHE A 237 -27.23 -14.53 -9.23
N PHE A 238 -26.51 -14.92 -8.17
CA PHE A 238 -25.08 -15.14 -8.20
C PHE A 238 -24.68 -16.63 -8.19
N VAL A 239 -25.63 -17.57 -8.22
CA VAL A 239 -25.34 -19.01 -8.02
C VAL A 239 -24.38 -19.59 -9.05
N ASP A 240 -24.46 -19.14 -10.31
CA ASP A 240 -23.63 -19.67 -11.41
C ASP A 240 -22.22 -19.04 -11.49
N ASN A 241 -22.05 -17.82 -10.95
CA ASN A 241 -20.83 -17.01 -11.08
C ASN A 241 -20.13 -16.69 -9.74
N SER A 242 -20.68 -17.14 -8.61
CA SER A 242 -20.09 -16.93 -7.29
C SER A 242 -19.17 -18.06 -6.87
N LEU A 243 -18.27 -17.75 -5.93
CA LEU A 243 -17.47 -18.76 -5.26
C LEU A 243 -18.37 -19.74 -4.51
N PHE A 244 -18.11 -21.03 -4.66
CA PHE A 244 -18.85 -22.07 -3.96
C PHE A 244 -18.74 -21.89 -2.45
N ILE A 245 -19.89 -21.73 -1.79
CA ILE A 245 -20.00 -21.67 -0.33
C ILE A 245 -20.35 -23.08 0.15
N HIS A 246 -19.46 -23.70 0.93
CA HIS A 246 -19.74 -25.00 1.52
C HIS A 246 -20.91 -24.87 2.53
N PRO A 247 -21.87 -25.81 2.61
CA PRO A 247 -23.02 -25.70 3.51
C PRO A 247 -22.68 -25.47 4.99
N SER A 248 -21.50 -25.92 5.45
CA SER A 248 -21.02 -25.67 6.82
C SER A 248 -20.55 -24.23 7.07
N HIS A 249 -20.43 -23.40 6.04
CA HIS A 249 -20.03 -22.00 6.08
C HIS A 249 -21.15 -21.07 5.59
N GLU A 250 -22.37 -21.61 5.41
CA GLU A 250 -23.57 -20.81 5.17
C GLU A 250 -23.98 -20.20 6.52
N ILE A 251 -24.07 -18.87 6.58
CA ILE A 251 -24.27 -18.14 7.85
C ILE A 251 -25.49 -17.22 7.74
N MET A 252 -26.08 -17.02 6.56
CA MET A 252 -27.10 -16.00 6.31
C MET A 252 -28.31 -16.18 7.25
N LEU A 253 -28.76 -17.43 7.44
CA LEU A 253 -29.87 -17.74 8.34
C LEU A 253 -29.54 -17.39 9.80
N ASP A 254 -28.34 -17.74 10.26
CA ASP A 254 -27.87 -17.42 11.61
C ASP A 254 -27.73 -15.90 11.81
N THR A 255 -27.26 -15.17 10.78
CA THR A 255 -27.17 -13.70 10.85
C THR A 255 -28.53 -13.04 11.02
N GLU A 256 -29.54 -13.50 10.27
CA GLU A 256 -30.83 -12.84 10.22
C GLU A 256 -31.65 -13.16 11.48
N PHE A 257 -31.66 -14.42 11.91
CA PHE A 257 -32.55 -14.89 12.96
C PHE A 257 -31.88 -15.09 14.33
N ALA A 258 -30.61 -15.45 14.37
CA ALA A 258 -29.98 -15.92 15.60
C ALA A 258 -29.16 -14.83 16.33
N VAL A 259 -28.77 -13.75 15.64
CA VAL A 259 -28.09 -12.59 16.26
C VAL A 259 -29.06 -11.83 17.19
N PRO A 260 -28.74 -11.66 18.49
CA PRO A 260 -29.60 -10.93 19.42
C PRO A 260 -29.80 -9.47 19.01
N THR A 261 -31.00 -8.94 19.24
CA THR A 261 -31.39 -7.55 18.90
C THR A 261 -30.43 -6.50 19.48
N PHE A 262 -29.86 -6.78 20.66
CA PHE A 262 -28.86 -5.92 21.29
C PHE A 262 -27.64 -5.70 20.37
N PHE A 263 -27.09 -6.76 19.77
CA PHE A 263 -25.91 -6.66 18.90
C PHE A 263 -26.23 -6.09 17.51
N LYS A 264 -27.48 -6.18 17.06
CA LYS A 264 -27.94 -5.48 15.85
C LYS A 264 -28.03 -3.97 16.05
N LEU A 265 -28.55 -3.54 17.21
CA LEU A 265 -28.75 -2.12 17.50
C LEU A 265 -27.49 -1.41 18.03
N LEU A 266 -26.54 -2.15 18.59
CA LEU A 266 -25.34 -1.59 19.22
C LEU A 266 -24.53 -0.65 18.29
N PRO A 267 -24.23 -1.00 17.01
CA PRO A 267 -23.55 -0.09 16.09
C PRO A 267 -24.34 1.22 15.89
N PHE A 268 -25.65 1.14 15.69
CA PHE A 268 -26.52 2.30 15.51
C PHE A 268 -26.59 3.21 16.75
N VAL A 269 -26.67 2.63 17.95
CA VAL A 269 -26.63 3.40 19.20
C VAL A 269 -25.31 4.18 19.31
N PHE A 270 -24.19 3.57 18.93
CA PHE A 270 -22.91 4.26 18.88
C PHE A 270 -22.85 5.35 17.80
N THR A 271 -23.46 5.13 16.63
CA THR A 271 -23.45 6.17 15.58
C THR A 271 -24.22 7.42 15.98
N VAL A 272 -25.39 7.26 16.60
CA VAL A 272 -26.20 8.38 17.10
C VAL A 272 -25.53 9.07 18.28
N SER A 273 -25.09 8.32 19.29
CA SER A 273 -24.46 8.91 20.48
C SER A 273 -23.15 9.64 20.16
N LEU A 274 -22.29 9.08 19.31
CA LEU A 274 -21.00 9.68 18.96
C LEU A 274 -21.13 10.85 17.99
N SER A 275 -22.11 10.85 17.08
CA SER A 275 -22.38 12.01 16.23
C SER A 275 -22.86 13.21 17.05
N ILE A 276 -23.79 13.00 17.98
CA ILE A 276 -24.23 14.03 18.94
C ILE A 276 -23.04 14.51 19.78
N LEU A 277 -22.26 13.58 20.36
CA LEU A 277 -21.10 13.92 21.17
C LEU A 277 -20.06 14.73 20.38
N SER A 278 -19.79 14.35 19.12
CA SER A 278 -18.84 15.04 18.25
C SER A 278 -19.24 16.50 18.02
N VAL A 279 -20.52 16.75 17.73
CA VAL A 279 -21.04 18.11 17.53
C VAL A 279 -21.05 18.90 18.83
N LEU A 280 -21.53 18.31 19.94
CA LEU A 280 -21.58 18.97 21.24
C LEU A 280 -20.19 19.40 21.73
N LEU A 281 -19.19 18.51 21.62
CA LEU A 281 -17.82 18.82 22.01
C LEU A 281 -17.21 19.94 21.15
N SER A 282 -17.56 19.99 19.87
CA SER A 282 -16.96 20.94 18.93
C SER A 282 -17.61 22.33 18.99
N GLU A 283 -18.90 22.43 19.32
CA GLU A 283 -19.65 23.71 19.43
C GLU A 283 -19.56 24.30 20.84
N PHE A 284 -19.93 23.52 21.87
CA PHE A 284 -20.09 24.06 23.22
C PHE A 284 -18.82 24.00 24.08
N LEU A 285 -17.92 23.05 23.80
CA LEU A 285 -16.74 22.78 24.63
C LEU A 285 -15.38 22.87 23.87
N PRO A 286 -15.16 23.83 22.95
CA PRO A 286 -13.90 23.91 22.19
C PRO A 286 -12.68 24.21 23.07
N LYS A 287 -12.87 24.97 24.17
CA LYS A 287 -11.80 25.29 25.13
C LYS A 287 -11.22 24.03 25.79
N LEU A 288 -12.07 23.06 26.14
CA LEU A 288 -11.62 21.80 26.73
C LEU A 288 -10.78 20.98 25.74
N LEU A 289 -11.21 20.91 24.47
CA LEU A 289 -10.45 20.21 23.42
C LEU A 289 -9.08 20.84 23.18
N ILE A 290 -9.00 22.18 23.15
CA ILE A 290 -7.75 22.91 22.97
C ILE A 290 -6.82 22.71 24.17
N ASN A 291 -7.34 22.81 25.40
CA ASN A 291 -6.56 22.57 26.62
C ASN A 291 -6.02 21.14 26.68
N PHE A 292 -6.84 20.14 26.30
CA PHE A 292 -6.38 18.77 26.20
C PHE A 292 -5.28 18.61 25.15
N LYS A 293 -5.44 19.23 23.97
CA LYS A 293 -4.43 19.17 22.90
C LYS A 293 -3.07 19.75 23.32
N PHE A 294 -3.05 20.80 24.14
CA PHE A 294 -1.81 21.40 24.65
C PHE A 294 -1.29 20.74 25.94
N SER A 295 -2.04 19.83 26.55
CA SER A 295 -1.51 19.01 27.64
C SER A 295 -0.40 18.08 27.13
N ARG A 296 0.54 17.69 28.01
CA ARG A 296 1.65 16.78 27.64
C ARG A 296 1.15 15.47 27.03
N LEU A 297 0.07 14.90 27.59
CA LEU A 297 -0.53 13.67 27.09
C LEU A 297 -1.22 13.89 25.75
N GLY A 298 -2.08 14.91 25.64
CA GLY A 298 -2.80 15.19 24.40
C GLY A 298 -1.89 15.62 23.25
N TYR A 299 -0.80 16.34 23.53
CA TYR A 299 0.21 16.70 22.53
C TYR A 299 0.86 15.44 21.94
N ASN A 300 1.31 14.51 22.78
CA ASN A 300 1.94 13.26 22.33
C ASN A 300 0.97 12.37 21.55
N ILE A 301 -0.27 12.25 22.02
CA ILE A 301 -1.32 11.48 21.32
C ILE A 301 -1.62 12.13 19.96
N PHE A 302 -1.84 13.44 19.93
CA PHE A 302 -2.13 14.16 18.71
C PHE A 302 -0.95 14.12 17.73
N SER A 303 0.28 14.32 18.19
CA SER A 303 1.47 14.25 17.34
C SER A 303 1.66 12.86 16.74
N PHE A 304 1.43 11.81 17.52
CA PHE A 304 1.51 10.43 17.06
C PHE A 304 0.53 10.13 15.93
N PHE A 305 -0.76 10.47 16.10
CA PHE A 305 -1.77 10.25 15.06
C PHE A 305 -1.63 11.22 13.88
N ASN A 306 -1.22 12.48 14.13
CA ASN A 306 -1.03 13.48 13.07
C ASN A 306 0.22 13.22 12.24
N GLN A 307 1.27 12.60 12.79
CA GLN A 307 2.41 12.07 12.03
C GLN A 307 2.14 10.65 11.53
N ARG A 308 0.86 10.29 11.50
CA ARG A 308 0.36 9.07 10.91
C ARG A 308 1.12 7.84 11.46
N PHE A 309 1.09 7.66 12.78
CA PHE A 309 1.73 6.54 13.47
C PHE A 309 3.24 6.39 13.23
N TYR A 310 3.93 7.43 12.73
CA TYR A 310 5.36 7.37 12.36
C TYR A 310 5.73 6.32 11.31
N ILE A 311 4.75 5.76 10.59
CA ILE A 311 5.00 4.70 9.60
C ILE A 311 5.91 5.20 8.48
N GLU A 312 5.74 6.44 8.04
CA GLU A 312 6.60 7.04 7.00
C GLU A 312 8.04 7.22 7.48
N LEU A 313 8.22 7.65 8.73
CA LEU A 313 9.55 7.79 9.31
C LEU A 313 10.25 6.44 9.40
N PHE A 314 9.53 5.40 9.82
CA PHE A 314 10.05 4.04 9.85
C PHE A 314 10.42 3.55 8.44
N TYR A 315 9.52 3.69 7.47
CA TYR A 315 9.74 3.25 6.10
C TYR A 315 10.93 3.98 5.45
N ASN A 316 10.98 5.31 5.56
CA ASN A 316 12.05 6.10 4.96
C ASN A 316 13.41 5.76 5.60
N LYS A 317 13.48 5.74 6.93
CA LYS A 317 14.73 5.53 7.64
C LYS A 317 15.26 4.10 7.54
N TYR A 318 14.39 3.09 7.64
CA TYR A 318 14.85 1.71 7.71
C TYR A 318 14.79 1.00 6.36
N VAL A 319 13.73 1.22 5.58
CA VAL A 319 13.58 0.56 4.27
C VAL A 319 14.29 1.35 3.19
N THR A 320 13.93 2.62 2.97
CA THR A 320 14.48 3.37 1.82
C THR A 320 15.97 3.65 1.97
N GLU A 321 16.42 4.09 3.15
CA GLU A 321 17.85 4.33 3.39
C GLU A 321 18.66 3.02 3.32
N GLY A 322 18.08 1.90 3.77
CA GLY A 322 18.68 0.57 3.65
C GLY A 322 18.88 0.17 2.19
N VAL A 323 17.82 0.29 1.38
CA VAL A 323 17.88 -0.01 -0.07
C VAL A 323 18.85 0.92 -0.79
N LEU A 324 18.85 2.22 -0.48
CA LEU A 324 19.76 3.19 -1.09
C LEU A 324 21.23 2.94 -0.71
N LYS A 325 21.52 2.55 0.54
CA LYS A 325 22.87 2.18 0.96
C LYS A 325 23.35 0.92 0.26
N LEU A 326 22.51 -0.10 0.16
CA LEU A 326 22.84 -1.33 -0.56
C LEU A 326 23.06 -1.05 -2.05
N GLY A 327 22.16 -0.30 -2.70
CA GLY A 327 22.32 0.10 -4.10
C GLY A 327 23.57 0.97 -4.35
N GLY A 328 23.90 1.85 -3.41
CA GLY A 328 25.12 2.65 -3.47
C GLY A 328 26.39 1.80 -3.32
N GLN A 329 26.36 0.79 -2.44
CA GLN A 329 27.46 -0.16 -2.30
C GLN A 329 27.64 -1.00 -3.55
N THR A 330 26.58 -1.61 -4.09
CA THR A 330 26.69 -2.43 -5.30
C THR A 330 27.22 -1.63 -6.48
N SER A 331 26.70 -0.41 -6.72
CA SER A 331 27.17 0.41 -7.83
C SER A 331 28.64 0.86 -7.67
N LYS A 332 29.06 1.22 -6.45
CA LYS A 332 30.42 1.72 -6.23
C LYS A 332 31.45 0.59 -6.13
N SER A 333 31.16 -0.50 -5.43
CA SER A 333 32.13 -1.57 -5.19
C SER A 333 32.11 -2.63 -6.27
N LEU A 334 30.94 -3.01 -6.80
CA LEU A 334 30.86 -4.03 -7.86
C LEU A 334 31.02 -3.37 -9.22
N ASP A 335 30.09 -2.51 -9.63
CA ASP A 335 30.03 -2.04 -11.03
C ASP A 335 31.24 -1.17 -11.38
N LYS A 336 31.48 -0.10 -10.61
CA LYS A 336 32.62 0.81 -10.82
C LYS A 336 33.92 0.35 -10.14
N GLY A 337 33.86 -0.72 -9.37
CA GLY A 337 35.00 -1.24 -8.62
C GLY A 337 35.51 -2.53 -9.26
N SER A 338 34.99 -3.66 -8.81
CA SER A 338 35.44 -4.99 -9.22
C SER A 338 35.27 -5.23 -10.72
N VAL A 339 34.15 -4.84 -11.33
CA VAL A 339 33.88 -5.07 -12.76
C VAL A 339 34.77 -4.19 -13.62
N GLU A 340 34.96 -2.92 -13.26
CA GLU A 340 35.85 -2.02 -14.01
C GLU A 340 37.33 -2.43 -13.87
N LEU A 341 37.73 -2.92 -12.70
CA LEU A 341 39.08 -3.41 -12.42
C LEU A 341 39.37 -4.76 -13.09
N LEU A 342 38.41 -5.67 -13.21
CA LEU A 342 38.60 -6.92 -13.95
C LEU A 342 38.40 -6.74 -15.46
N GLY A 343 37.62 -5.74 -15.85
CA GLY A 343 37.30 -5.44 -17.23
C GLY A 343 38.27 -4.41 -17.82
N PRO A 344 37.79 -3.25 -18.32
CA PRO A 344 38.57 -2.38 -19.19
C PRO A 344 39.86 -1.88 -18.55
N THR A 345 39.78 -1.33 -17.33
CA THR A 345 40.92 -0.63 -16.72
C THR A 345 42.00 -1.59 -16.24
N GLY A 346 41.63 -2.79 -15.78
CA GLY A 346 42.61 -3.81 -15.42
C GLY A 346 43.28 -4.44 -16.62
N LEU A 347 42.51 -4.76 -17.66
CA LEU A 347 43.05 -5.30 -18.90
C LEU A 347 44.00 -4.31 -19.57
N GLU A 348 43.64 -3.03 -19.63
CA GLU A 348 44.53 -1.97 -20.14
C GLU A 348 45.86 -1.96 -19.39
N LYS A 349 45.84 -1.87 -18.06
CA LYS A 349 47.06 -1.86 -17.24
C LYS A 349 47.88 -3.14 -17.41
N LEU A 350 47.22 -4.28 -17.49
CA LEU A 350 47.86 -5.57 -17.67
C LEU A 350 48.54 -5.68 -19.04
N PHE A 351 47.87 -5.28 -20.13
CA PHE A 351 48.45 -5.31 -21.46
C PHE A 351 49.57 -4.29 -21.63
N VAL A 352 49.46 -3.09 -21.05
CA VAL A 352 50.53 -2.10 -21.04
C VAL A 352 51.76 -2.64 -20.31
N HIS A 353 51.57 -3.28 -19.15
CA HIS A 353 52.68 -3.88 -18.38
C HIS A 353 53.32 -5.08 -19.10
N LEU A 354 52.52 -5.94 -19.75
CA LEU A 354 53.06 -7.02 -20.58
C LEU A 354 53.81 -6.48 -21.79
N SER A 355 53.29 -5.44 -22.43
CA SER A 355 53.92 -4.78 -23.57
C SER A 355 55.26 -4.15 -23.18
N SER A 356 55.34 -3.46 -22.04
CA SER A 356 56.61 -2.88 -21.57
C SER A 356 57.64 -3.97 -21.27
N LYS A 357 57.24 -5.07 -20.61
CA LYS A 357 58.12 -6.22 -20.36
C LYS A 357 58.57 -6.94 -21.64
N LEU A 358 57.68 -7.10 -22.62
CA LEU A 358 58.04 -7.68 -23.92
C LEU A 358 59.00 -6.78 -24.69
N ASN A 359 58.83 -5.46 -24.60
CA ASN A 359 59.73 -4.50 -25.23
C ASN A 359 61.14 -4.55 -24.61
N GLU A 360 61.25 -4.78 -23.30
CA GLU A 360 62.55 -4.96 -22.61
C GLU A 360 63.36 -6.18 -23.11
N LEU A 361 62.71 -7.19 -23.72
CA LEU A 361 63.43 -8.31 -24.35
C LEU A 361 64.22 -7.89 -25.60
N SER A 362 63.87 -6.77 -26.22
CA SER A 362 64.62 -6.20 -27.33
C SER A 362 65.80 -5.36 -26.81
N THR A 363 66.90 -6.01 -26.48
CA THR A 363 68.10 -5.36 -25.90
C THR A 363 68.97 -4.62 -26.93
N GLY A 364 68.69 -4.79 -28.23
CA GLY A 364 69.48 -4.18 -29.32
C GLY A 364 70.86 -4.82 -29.56
N VAL A 365 71.24 -5.84 -28.78
CA VAL A 365 72.55 -6.50 -28.88
C VAL A 365 72.43 -7.80 -29.70
N VAL A 366 73.33 -7.99 -30.67
CA VAL A 366 73.27 -9.15 -31.58
C VAL A 366 73.50 -10.48 -30.85
N THR A 367 74.36 -10.50 -29.83
CA THR A 367 74.69 -11.73 -29.09
C THR A 367 73.51 -12.29 -28.31
N THR A 368 72.65 -11.43 -27.75
CA THR A 368 71.43 -11.85 -27.05
C THR A 368 70.39 -12.41 -28.03
N TYR A 369 70.27 -11.85 -29.24
CA TYR A 369 69.39 -12.43 -30.27
C TYR A 369 69.88 -13.78 -30.77
N ALA A 370 71.19 -13.97 -30.93
CA ALA A 370 71.75 -15.28 -31.28
C ALA A 370 71.44 -16.34 -30.21
N LEU A 371 71.49 -15.95 -28.93
CA LEU A 371 71.12 -16.82 -27.81
C LEU A 371 69.62 -17.15 -27.83
N TYR A 372 68.73 -16.18 -28.12
CA TYR A 372 67.29 -16.44 -28.26
C TYR A 372 66.97 -17.42 -29.40
N ILE A 373 67.65 -17.29 -30.54
CA ILE A 373 67.48 -18.23 -31.67
C ILE A 373 67.95 -19.63 -31.28
N LEU A 374 69.08 -19.75 -30.57
CA LEU A 374 69.61 -21.04 -30.11
C LEU A 374 68.68 -21.70 -29.08
N ILE A 375 68.17 -20.96 -28.10
CA ILE A 375 67.16 -21.45 -27.15
C ILE A 375 65.88 -21.85 -27.90
N GLY A 376 65.43 -21.03 -28.85
CA GLY A 376 64.28 -21.33 -29.71
C GLY A 376 64.45 -22.66 -30.45
N MET A 377 65.58 -22.85 -31.14
CA MET A 377 65.92 -24.09 -31.84
C MET A 377 65.97 -25.30 -30.91
N LEU A 378 66.65 -25.19 -29.76
CA LEU A 378 66.72 -26.26 -28.77
C LEU A 378 65.33 -26.60 -28.21
N SER A 379 64.51 -25.59 -27.92
CA SER A 379 63.14 -25.79 -27.42
C SER A 379 62.23 -26.44 -28.47
N TYR A 380 62.38 -26.09 -29.75
CA TYR A 380 61.62 -26.68 -30.85
C TYR A 380 62.02 -28.14 -31.09
N LEU A 381 63.32 -28.44 -31.09
CA LEU A 381 63.84 -29.81 -31.18
C LEU A 381 63.41 -30.64 -29.97
N ALA A 382 63.46 -30.08 -28.76
CA ALA A 382 62.96 -30.73 -27.56
C ALA A 382 61.45 -31.01 -27.66
N PHE A 383 60.65 -30.04 -28.12
CA PHE A 383 59.22 -30.21 -28.32
C PHE A 383 58.91 -31.31 -29.35
N LEU A 384 59.64 -31.38 -30.47
CA LEU A 384 59.50 -32.46 -31.45
C LEU A 384 59.93 -33.82 -30.89
N TYR A 385 60.96 -33.86 -30.05
CA TYR A 385 61.39 -35.10 -29.41
C TYR A 385 60.36 -35.60 -28.37
N PHE A 386 59.75 -34.68 -27.62
CA PHE A 386 58.63 -34.99 -26.71
C PHE A 386 57.32 -35.33 -27.43
N ASN A 387 57.21 -35.09 -28.76
CA ASN A 387 56.05 -35.55 -29.56
C ASN A 387 56.02 -37.07 -29.82
N LEU A 388 57.04 -37.83 -29.41
CA LEU A 388 57.05 -39.29 -29.55
C LEU A 388 56.44 -40.05 -28.36
N GLU A 389 56.29 -39.43 -27.19
CA GLU A 389 55.36 -39.87 -26.12
C GLU A 389 54.97 -38.64 -25.28
N PHE A 390 53.77 -38.12 -25.50
CA PHE A 390 53.27 -36.99 -24.71
C PHE A 390 52.72 -37.47 -23.37
N ASP A 391 53.53 -37.32 -22.32
CA ASP A 391 53.04 -37.20 -20.96
C ASP A 391 53.06 -35.73 -20.54
N PHE A 392 51.90 -35.19 -20.19
CA PHE A 392 51.63 -33.79 -19.80
C PHE A 392 52.51 -33.24 -18.67
N LEU A 393 53.28 -34.11 -18.01
CA LEU A 393 54.08 -33.84 -16.84
C LEU A 393 55.35 -33.03 -17.16
N TYR A 394 55.94 -33.20 -18.35
CA TYR A 394 57.16 -32.46 -18.72
C TYR A 394 56.90 -30.98 -19.03
N LEU A 395 55.76 -30.66 -19.65
CA LEU A 395 55.32 -29.28 -19.86
C LEU A 395 55.06 -28.55 -18.54
N PHE A 396 54.51 -29.27 -17.55
CA PHE A 396 54.27 -28.73 -16.22
C PHE A 396 55.58 -28.39 -15.49
N ILE A 397 56.59 -29.27 -15.57
CA ILE A 397 57.90 -29.05 -14.94
C ILE A 397 58.66 -27.89 -15.59
N ILE A 398 58.63 -27.75 -16.92
CA ILE A 398 59.29 -26.64 -17.62
C ILE A 398 58.62 -25.31 -17.29
N SER A 399 57.28 -25.28 -17.16
CA SER A 399 56.55 -24.07 -16.74
C SER A 399 56.92 -23.63 -15.32
N LEU A 400 57.11 -24.58 -14.40
CA LEU A 400 57.56 -24.34 -13.03
C LEU A 400 59.01 -23.83 -12.98
N ALA A 401 59.89 -24.37 -13.82
CA ALA A 401 61.28 -23.93 -13.89
C ALA A 401 61.43 -22.51 -14.44
N LEU A 402 60.60 -22.11 -15.41
CA LEU A 402 60.57 -20.74 -15.96
C LEU A 402 60.01 -19.71 -14.97
N ILE A 403 59.10 -20.12 -14.06
CA ILE A 403 58.59 -19.25 -13.00
C ILE A 403 59.65 -19.04 -11.90
N ALA A 404 60.52 -20.03 -11.66
CA ALA A 404 61.51 -20.00 -10.59
C ALA A 404 62.75 -19.12 -10.89
N THR A 405 62.99 -18.72 -12.15
CA THR A 405 64.21 -17.98 -12.54
C THR A 405 64.05 -16.46 -12.57
N HIS A 406 62.94 -15.90 -12.08
CA HIS A 406 62.86 -14.46 -11.83
C HIS A 406 63.37 -14.15 -10.42
N PRO A 407 64.56 -13.52 -10.25
CA PRO A 407 64.97 -13.04 -8.94
C PRO A 407 64.06 -11.89 -8.49
N ASN A 408 63.48 -12.05 -7.31
CA ASN A 408 62.74 -11.03 -6.57
C ASN A 408 63.71 -9.91 -6.16
N ASP A 409 63.69 -8.79 -6.87
CA ASP A 409 64.21 -7.53 -6.36
C ASP A 409 63.08 -6.50 -6.22
N VAL A 410 63.27 -5.64 -5.21
CA VAL A 410 62.45 -4.49 -4.78
C VAL A 410 61.45 -4.79 -3.64
N VAL A 411 62.02 -5.01 -2.45
CA VAL A 411 61.48 -4.41 -1.22
C VAL A 411 62.26 -3.12 -0.95
N SER A 412 61.64 -1.96 -1.17
CA SER A 412 61.68 -0.82 -0.23
C SER A 412 61.09 0.46 -0.83
N GLN A 413 60.47 1.26 0.05
CA GLN A 413 60.14 2.69 -0.06
C GLN A 413 58.72 3.08 -0.51
N LYS A 414 57.83 3.29 0.48
CA LYS A 414 57.24 4.60 0.88
C LYS A 414 55.81 4.46 1.40
N LYS A 415 55.65 4.67 2.71
CA LYS A 415 54.56 5.48 3.30
C LYS A 415 55.09 6.16 4.57
N VAL A 416 55.35 7.46 4.44
CA VAL A 416 54.93 8.47 5.43
C VAL A 416 53.63 9.04 4.89
#